data_AF-V7HCC7-F1
#
_entry.id   AF-V7HCC7-F1
#
_cell.length_a   1.000
_cell.length_b   1.000
_cell.length_c   1.000
_cell.angle_alpha   90.00
_cell.angle_beta   90.00
_cell.angle_gamma   90.00
#
_symmetry.space_group_name_H-M   'P 1'
#
loop_
_entity.id
_entity.type
_entity.pdbx_description
1 polymer ?
#
loop_
_entity_poly.entity_id
_entity_poly.type
_entity_poly.pdbx_seq_one_letter_code
_entity_poly.pdbx_strand_id
1 'polypeptide(L)'
;MSMHDHLGRFAALTFASDESRPPLLRSLARYEKALQLVAINFHIHVRRRLADHRVVDGVTLTPREFECLKWAARGKSAWDTSQLLGVSKRTVTFHLENAKAKFGVRMINQAVARMAASGLTRS
;
A
#
# COMPACT_ATOMS: atom_id res chain seq x y z
N MET A 1 -12.62 10.74 -16.05
CA MET A 1 -11.23 11.26 -16.15
C MET A 1 -10.28 10.14 -15.78
N SER A 2 -9.43 9.72 -16.69
CA SER A 2 -8.44 8.64 -16.51
C SER A 2 -7.10 9.24 -16.10
N MET A 3 -6.66 9.01 -14.86
CA MET A 3 -5.34 9.43 -14.38
C MET A 3 -4.47 8.19 -14.15
N HIS A 4 -3.37 8.11 -14.90
CA HIS A 4 -2.34 7.11 -14.73
C HIS A 4 -1.27 7.66 -13.79
N ASP A 5 -0.68 6.80 -12.95
CA ASP A 5 0.50 7.17 -12.20
C ASP A 5 1.77 6.52 -12.77
N HIS A 6 2.93 6.96 -12.27
CA HIS A 6 4.26 6.49 -12.67
C HIS A 6 4.53 4.99 -12.41
N LEU A 7 3.58 4.28 -11.81
CA LEU A 7 3.64 2.83 -11.51
C LEU A 7 2.67 2.02 -12.37
N GLY A 8 2.08 2.62 -13.42
CA GLY A 8 1.20 1.94 -14.37
C GLY A 8 -0.17 1.53 -13.80
N ARG A 9 -0.52 1.99 -12.60
CA ARG A 9 -1.78 1.61 -11.93
C ARG A 9 -2.88 2.63 -12.26
N PHE A 10 -4.06 2.11 -12.58
CA PHE A 10 -5.19 2.89 -13.07
C PHE A 10 -6.36 2.85 -12.09
N ALA A 11 -6.98 3.99 -11.82
CA ALA A 11 -8.31 4.07 -11.21
C ALA A 11 -9.16 5.09 -11.99
N ALA A 12 -10.43 4.76 -12.18
CA ALA A 12 -11.39 5.61 -12.87
C ALA A 12 -12.57 5.95 -11.96
N LEU A 13 -13.03 7.19 -12.08
CA LEU A 13 -14.30 7.65 -11.53
C LEU A 13 -15.19 8.07 -12.71
N THR A 14 -16.34 7.43 -12.83
CA THR A 14 -17.35 7.71 -13.86
C THR A 14 -18.58 8.28 -13.17
N PHE A 15 -19.07 9.42 -13.65
CA PHE A 15 -20.33 10.01 -13.22
C PHE A 15 -21.38 9.70 -14.29
N ALA A 16 -22.50 9.10 -13.90
CA ALA A 16 -23.63 8.85 -14.77
C ALA A 16 -24.84 9.67 -14.28
N SER A 17 -25.63 10.18 -15.21
CA SER A 17 -26.88 10.91 -14.96
C SER A 17 -27.90 10.45 -15.98
N ASP A 18 -29.16 10.33 -15.56
CA ASP A 18 -30.29 9.88 -16.39
C ASP A 18 -30.87 11.02 -17.27
N GLU A 19 -30.34 12.24 -17.16
CA GLU A 19 -30.79 13.38 -17.97
C GLU A 19 -29.95 13.55 -19.24
N SER A 20 -30.55 13.22 -20.38
CA SER A 20 -30.03 13.59 -21.71
C SER A 20 -30.29 15.08 -22.02
N ARG A 21 -29.78 16.02 -21.20
CA ARG A 21 -29.97 17.47 -21.42
C ARG A 21 -28.66 18.28 -21.46
N PRO A 22 -28.57 19.33 -22.31
CA PRO A 22 -27.42 20.26 -22.41
C PRO A 22 -26.97 21.02 -21.14
N PRO A 23 -27.73 21.13 -20.02
CA PRO A 23 -27.23 21.72 -18.77
C PRO A 23 -26.11 20.91 -18.12
N LEU A 24 -26.01 19.60 -18.34
CA LEU A 24 -24.99 18.78 -17.71
C LEU A 24 -23.58 19.20 -18.14
N LEU A 25 -23.36 19.46 -19.43
CA LEU A 25 -22.07 19.95 -19.94
C LEU A 25 -21.72 21.35 -19.38
N ARG A 26 -22.71 22.24 -19.20
CA ARG A 26 -22.50 23.56 -18.59
C ARG A 26 -22.19 23.46 -17.10
N SER A 27 -22.88 22.56 -16.38
CA SER A 27 -22.63 22.26 -14.97
C SER A 27 -21.27 21.60 -14.78
N LEU A 28 -20.86 20.68 -15.66
CA LEU A 28 -19.53 20.07 -15.65
C LEU A 28 -18.43 21.12 -15.87
N ALA A 29 -18.61 22.08 -16.78
CA ALA A 29 -17.69 23.20 -16.96
C ALA A 29 -17.64 24.10 -15.70
N ARG A 30 -18.80 24.36 -15.08
CA ARG A 30 -18.90 25.15 -13.83
C ARG A 30 -18.21 24.47 -12.65
N TYR A 31 -18.26 23.15 -12.56
CA TYR A 31 -17.68 22.36 -11.47
C TYR A 31 -16.38 21.64 -11.85
N GLU A 32 -15.75 21.99 -12.97
CA GLU A 32 -14.60 21.27 -13.51
C GLU A 32 -13.48 21.10 -12.47
N LYS A 33 -13.10 22.18 -11.79
CA LYS A 33 -12.07 22.16 -10.73
C LYS A 33 -12.48 21.31 -9.53
N ALA A 34 -13.75 21.34 -9.14
CA ALA A 34 -14.27 20.53 -8.03
C ALA A 34 -14.27 19.04 -8.40
N LEU A 35 -14.68 18.70 -9.63
CA LEU A 35 -14.67 17.33 -10.14
C LEU A 35 -13.24 16.80 -10.30
N GLN A 36 -12.29 17.63 -10.73
CA GLN A 36 -10.87 17.29 -10.74
C GLN A 36 -10.37 16.98 -9.33
N LEU A 37 -10.68 17.82 -8.34
CA LEU A 37 -10.33 17.56 -6.95
C LEU A 37 -10.95 16.27 -6.41
N VAL A 38 -12.22 16.02 -6.70
CA VAL A 38 -12.90 14.77 -6.31
C VAL A 38 -12.21 13.56 -6.95
N ALA A 39 -11.89 13.63 -8.24
CA ALA A 39 -11.19 12.55 -8.93
C ALA A 39 -9.78 12.30 -8.35
N ILE A 40 -9.01 13.35 -8.04
CA ILE A 40 -7.69 13.24 -7.40
C ILE A 40 -7.81 12.61 -6.01
N ASN A 41 -8.75 13.09 -5.19
CA ASN A 41 -8.95 12.54 -3.85
C ASN A 41 -9.43 11.09 -3.89
N PHE A 42 -10.35 10.76 -4.79
CA PHE A 42 -10.81 9.40 -5.02
C PHE A 42 -9.64 8.49 -5.44
N HIS A 43 -8.82 8.92 -6.40
CA HIS A 43 -7.65 8.17 -6.85
C HIS A 43 -6.68 7.93 -5.69
N ILE A 44 -6.34 8.94 -4.91
CA ILE A 44 -5.46 8.77 -3.73
C ILE A 44 -6.08 7.80 -2.72
N HIS A 45 -7.38 7.94 -2.42
CA HIS A 45 -8.05 7.15 -1.39
C HIS A 45 -8.19 5.67 -1.80
N VAL A 46 -8.68 5.41 -3.02
CA VAL A 46 -8.81 4.06 -3.57
C VAL A 46 -7.45 3.40 -3.66
N ARG A 47 -6.41 4.13 -4.06
CA ARG A 47 -5.05 3.56 -4.13
C ARG A 47 -4.47 3.24 -2.78
N ARG A 48 -4.74 4.05 -1.75
CA ARG A 48 -4.35 3.70 -0.38
C ARG A 48 -5.09 2.46 0.13
N ARG A 49 -6.39 2.33 -0.16
CA ARG A 49 -7.18 1.17 0.27
C ARG A 49 -6.87 -0.12 -0.50
N LEU A 50 -6.63 -0.01 -1.80
CA LEU A 50 -6.35 -1.14 -2.69
C LEU A 50 -4.85 -1.44 -2.83
N ALA A 51 -3.96 -0.58 -2.31
CA ALA A 51 -2.55 -0.90 -2.22
C ALA A 51 -2.42 -2.17 -1.40
N ASP A 52 -1.90 -3.21 -2.02
CA ASP A 52 -1.42 -4.35 -1.29
C ASP A 52 -0.26 -3.88 -0.41
N HIS A 53 -0.54 -3.69 0.88
CA HIS A 53 0.43 -3.19 1.85
C HIS A 53 1.63 -4.14 1.98
N ARG A 54 1.59 -5.31 1.35
CA ARG A 54 2.69 -6.28 1.29
C ARG A 54 3.73 -5.97 0.20
N VAL A 55 3.53 -4.96 -0.64
CA VAL A 55 4.56 -4.47 -1.58
C VAL A 55 5.37 -3.36 -0.91
N VAL A 56 6.63 -3.65 -0.60
CA VAL A 56 7.55 -2.74 0.07
C VAL A 56 8.74 -2.52 -0.86
N ASP A 57 9.00 -1.27 -1.28
CA ASP A 57 10.15 -0.95 -2.15
C ASP A 57 10.19 -1.81 -3.43
N GLY A 58 9.02 -2.04 -4.05
CA GLY A 58 8.87 -2.91 -5.23
C GLY A 58 8.92 -4.42 -4.95
N VAL A 59 9.19 -4.84 -3.71
CA VAL A 59 9.28 -6.25 -3.31
C VAL A 59 7.93 -6.72 -2.77
N THR A 60 7.40 -7.81 -3.35
CA THR A 60 6.15 -8.43 -2.88
C THR A 60 6.42 -9.46 -1.79
N LEU A 61 5.93 -9.20 -0.59
CA LEU A 61 6.02 -10.10 0.55
C LEU A 61 4.76 -10.97 0.69
N THR A 62 4.91 -12.16 1.27
CA THR A 62 3.75 -12.92 1.75
C THR A 62 3.14 -12.23 2.99
N PRO A 63 1.89 -12.54 3.37
CA PRO A 63 1.30 -11.99 4.60
C PRO A 63 2.19 -12.19 5.83
N ARG A 64 2.76 -13.40 6.01
CA ARG A 64 3.58 -13.72 7.19
C ARG A 64 4.95 -13.06 7.16
N GLU A 65 5.59 -12.95 5.98
CA GLU A 65 6.83 -12.16 5.83
C GLU A 65 6.59 -10.69 6.19
N PHE A 66 5.50 -10.10 5.68
CA PHE A 66 5.14 -8.72 5.96
C PHE A 66 4.86 -8.50 7.46
N GLU A 67 4.05 -9.35 8.09
CA GLU A 67 3.74 -9.26 9.53
C GLU A 67 4.99 -9.37 10.40
N CYS A 68 5.86 -10.36 10.14
CA CYS A 68 7.09 -10.54 10.89
C CYS A 68 8.01 -9.32 10.73
N LEU A 69 8.19 -8.82 9.50
CA LEU A 69 9.03 -7.67 9.23
C LEU A 69 8.45 -6.38 9.82
N LYS A 70 7.11 -6.23 9.84
CA LYS A 70 6.41 -5.11 10.49
C LYS A 70 6.66 -5.06 11.99
N TRP A 71 6.62 -6.21 12.67
CA TRP A 71 6.95 -6.28 14.10
C TRP A 71 8.43 -6.03 14.37
N ALA A 72 9.32 -6.55 13.52
CA ALA A 72 10.76 -6.25 13.59
C ALA A 72 11.02 -4.74 13.41
N ALA A 73 10.32 -4.08 12.48
CA ALA A 73 10.41 -2.63 12.27
C ALA A 73 9.90 -1.80 13.47
N ARG A 74 9.07 -2.39 14.33
CA ARG A 74 8.62 -1.83 15.61
C ARG A 74 9.54 -2.18 16.78
N GLY A 75 10.70 -2.80 16.52
CA GLY A 75 11.68 -3.18 17.52
C GLY A 75 11.35 -4.45 18.30
N LYS A 76 10.38 -5.26 17.86
CA LYS A 76 10.07 -6.54 18.51
C LYS A 76 11.10 -7.59 18.14
N SER A 77 11.51 -8.40 19.13
CA SER A 77 12.38 -9.54 18.88
C SER A 77 11.62 -10.65 18.14
N ALA A 78 12.35 -11.61 17.56
CA ALA A 78 11.72 -12.80 16.97
C ALA A 78 10.93 -13.62 18.01
N TRP A 79 11.33 -13.57 19.28
CA TRP A 79 10.61 -14.23 20.37
C TRP A 79 9.29 -13.50 20.69
N ASP A 80 9.31 -12.18 20.89
CA ASP A 80 8.09 -11.39 21.14
C ASP A 80 7.11 -11.52 19.97
N THR A 81 7.62 -11.44 18.74
CA THR A 81 6.83 -11.60 17.52
C THR A 81 6.19 -12.98 17.46
N SER A 82 6.89 -14.02 17.92
CA SER A 82 6.34 -15.37 17.97
C SER A 82 5.14 -15.48 18.91
N GLN A 83 5.23 -14.82 20.07
CA GLN A 83 4.13 -14.74 21.04
C GLN A 83 2.93 -13.96 20.46
N LEU A 84 3.19 -12.85 19.77
CA LEU A 84 2.14 -12.03 19.14
C LEU A 84 1.42 -12.75 17.99
N LEU A 85 2.13 -13.56 17.21
CA LEU A 85 1.58 -14.23 16.02
C LEU A 85 1.08 -15.66 16.27
N GLY A 86 1.29 -16.20 17.48
CA GLY A 86 0.88 -17.57 17.83
C GLY A 86 1.64 -18.65 17.06
N VAL A 87 2.92 -18.41 16.74
CA VAL A 87 3.79 -19.34 16.00
C VAL A 87 5.13 -19.52 16.72
N SER A 88 5.97 -20.45 16.27
CA SER A 88 7.29 -20.64 16.88
C SER A 88 8.27 -19.51 16.51
N LYS A 89 9.25 -19.23 17.39
CA LYS A 89 10.39 -18.33 17.08
C LYS A 89 11.10 -18.74 15.79
N ARG A 90 11.26 -20.05 15.55
CA ARG A 90 11.87 -20.59 14.32
C ARG A 90 11.07 -20.20 13.08
N THR A 91 9.75 -20.27 13.15
CA THR A 91 8.83 -19.87 12.06
C THR A 91 8.96 -18.37 11.76
N VAL A 92 9.05 -17.53 12.79
CA VAL A 92 9.30 -16.09 12.61
C VAL A 92 10.65 -15.86 11.92
N THR A 93 11.73 -16.49 12.40
CA THR A 93 13.05 -16.39 11.77
C THR A 93 13.02 -16.81 10.30
N PHE A 94 12.33 -17.91 9.97
CA PHE A 94 12.18 -18.38 8.59
C PHE A 94 11.53 -17.31 7.69
N HIS A 95 10.43 -16.70 8.13
CA HIS A 95 9.78 -15.62 7.36
C HIS A 95 10.65 -14.37 7.24
N LEU A 96 11.41 -14.00 8.28
CA LEU A 96 12.34 -12.87 8.22
C LEU A 96 13.51 -13.12 7.25
N GLU A 97 14.04 -14.35 7.20
CA GLU A 97 15.08 -14.73 6.24
C GLU A 97 14.56 -14.72 4.80
N ASN A 98 13.34 -15.21 4.55
CA ASN A 98 12.71 -15.11 3.23
C ASN A 98 12.49 -13.66 2.82
N ALA A 99 12.05 -12.79 3.74
CA ALA A 99 11.93 -11.37 3.46
C ALA A 99 13.29 -10.75 3.10
N LYS A 100 14.35 -11.01 3.87
CA LYS A 100 15.72 -10.55 3.56
C LYS A 100 16.18 -10.99 2.18
N ALA A 101 15.96 -12.26 1.84
CA ALA A 101 16.30 -12.82 0.54
C ALA A 101 15.57 -12.07 -0.59
N LYS A 102 14.27 -11.81 -0.43
CA LYS A 102 13.47 -11.06 -1.40
C LYS A 102 13.92 -9.60 -1.57
N PHE A 103 14.39 -8.96 -0.50
CA PHE A 103 14.98 -7.63 -0.59
C PHE A 103 16.41 -7.62 -1.17
N GLY A 104 17.06 -8.78 -1.29
CA GLY A 104 18.46 -8.88 -1.69
C GLY A 104 19.41 -8.28 -0.66
N VAL A 105 19.09 -8.39 0.64
CA VAL A 105 19.88 -7.80 1.73
C VAL A 105 20.44 -8.87 2.67
N ARG A 106 21.58 -8.56 3.31
CA ARG A 106 22.27 -9.51 4.19
C ARG A 106 21.74 -9.48 5.63
N MET A 107 21.25 -8.32 6.06
CA MET A 107 20.86 -8.08 7.45
C MET A 107 19.39 -7.66 7.54
N ILE A 108 18.69 -8.11 8.58
CA ILE A 108 17.26 -7.77 8.75
C ILE A 108 17.03 -6.27 8.94
N ASN A 109 17.98 -5.56 9.55
CA ASN A 109 17.92 -4.10 9.72
C ASN A 109 17.89 -3.35 8.39
N GLN A 110 18.50 -3.88 7.33
CA GLN A 110 18.44 -3.30 5.98
C GLN A 110 17.04 -3.45 5.39
N ALA A 111 16.39 -4.61 5.57
CA ALA A 111 14.99 -4.81 5.16
C ALA A 111 14.03 -3.94 5.98
N VAL A 112 14.27 -3.80 7.28
CA VAL A 112 13.51 -2.90 8.16
C VAL A 112 13.65 -1.44 7.71
N ALA A 113 14.85 -0.99 7.34
CA ALA A 113 15.07 0.37 6.84
C ALA A 113 14.28 0.64 5.54
N ARG A 114 14.25 -0.31 4.61
CA ARG A 114 13.43 -0.22 3.39
C ARG A 114 11.92 -0.17 3.70
N MET A 115 11.46 -0.99 4.65
CA MET A 115 10.08 -0.93 5.13
C MET A 115 9.75 0.42 5.78
N ALA A 116 10.62 0.96 6.61
CA ALA A 116 10.41 2.26 7.23
C ALA A 116 10.33 3.38 6.19
N ALA A 117 11.19 3.36 5.17
CA ALA A 117 11.16 4.33 4.07
C ALA A 117 9.87 4.27 3.24
N SER A 118 9.22 3.11 3.14
CA SER A 118 7.94 2.95 2.42
C SER A 118 6.71 3.51 3.16
N GLY A 119 6.86 3.97 4.40
CA GLY A 119 5.76 4.52 5.21
C GLY A 119 4.77 3.49 5.78
N LEU A 120 5.01 2.19 5.55
CA LEU A 120 4.13 1.08 5.96
C LEU A 120 4.26 0.67 7.45
N THR A 121 5.08 1.37 8.23
CA THR A 121 5.30 1.08 9.66
C THR A 121 4.32 1.77 10.61
N ARG A 122 3.65 2.85 10.16
CA ARG A 122 2.72 3.66 10.96
C ARG A 122 1.33 3.00 11.01
N SER A 123 0.84 2.68 12.20
CA SER A 123 -0.57 2.41 12.51
C SER A 123 -0.99 3.20 13.73
#